data_AF-A0A6J5F3J1-F1
#
_entry.id   AF-A0A6J5F3J1-F1
#
_cell.length_a   1.000
_cell.length_b   1.000
_cell.length_c   1.000
_cell.angle_alpha   90.00
_cell.angle_beta   90.00
_cell.angle_gamma   90.00
#
_symmetry.space_group_name_H-M   'P 1'
#
loop_
_entity.id
_entity.type
_entity.pdbx_description
1 polymer ?
#
loop_
_entity_poly.entity_id
_entity_poly.type
_entity_poly.pdbx_seq_one_letter_code
_entity_poly.pdbx_strand_id
1 'polypeptide(L)'
;MEMLQVHSLLESGEAATIEQFLDRAAAQVDNYTANEAAKAFALTLAAVFERQLSIWARAAYVDMPKSRGFEDFLALCADRAGIDIAQTKLGDDLTEMFIVANVVRHGEGSSCEKLRVVAPALWDDSSNDYHDLLAGPRIPSEHLRIRMRDLIRYIRATTRF
;
A
#
# COMPACT_ATOMS: atom_id res chain seq x y z
N MET A 1 -1.16 -19.39 -4.52
CA MET A 1 -1.09 -18.22 -5.41
C MET A 1 0.36 -18.09 -5.79
N GLU A 2 0.72 -18.34 -7.05
CA GLU A 2 2.09 -18.14 -7.52
C GLU A 2 2.45 -16.66 -7.38
N MET A 3 3.69 -16.38 -7.02
CA MET A 3 4.17 -15.00 -6.87
C MET A 3 4.31 -14.40 -8.27
N LEU A 4 3.75 -13.20 -8.49
CA LEU A 4 3.99 -12.49 -9.74
C LEU A 4 5.49 -12.28 -9.92
N GLN A 5 5.95 -12.42 -11.16
CA GLN A 5 7.35 -12.26 -11.49
C GLN A 5 7.77 -10.81 -11.23
N VAL A 6 8.92 -10.64 -10.56
CA VAL A 6 9.53 -9.33 -10.31
C VAL A 6 11.00 -9.39 -10.68
N HIS A 7 11.40 -8.54 -11.60
CA HIS A 7 12.76 -8.38 -12.09
C HIS A 7 13.47 -7.30 -11.27
N SER A 8 14.64 -7.60 -10.70
CA SER A 8 15.36 -6.66 -9.82
C SER A 8 16.01 -5.49 -10.55
N LEU A 9 16.13 -5.56 -11.88
CA LEU A 9 16.74 -4.55 -12.72
C LEU A 9 16.03 -4.54 -14.08
N LEU A 10 15.56 -3.38 -14.51
CA LEU A 10 15.11 -3.16 -15.87
C LEU A 10 16.28 -2.63 -16.70
N GLU A 11 16.59 -3.31 -17.80
CA GLU A 11 17.56 -2.80 -18.75
C GLU A 11 16.96 -1.62 -19.52
N SER A 12 17.77 -0.57 -19.71
CA SER A 12 17.40 0.64 -20.46
C SER A 12 18.32 0.84 -21.68
N GLY A 13 17.87 1.65 -22.63
CA GLY A 13 18.58 1.97 -23.87
C GLY A 13 18.08 1.21 -25.10
N GLU A 14 18.73 1.45 -26.24
CA GLU A 14 18.38 0.80 -27.51
C GLU A 14 18.61 -0.70 -27.44
N ALA A 15 17.66 -1.48 -27.96
CA ALA A 15 17.79 -2.93 -28.05
C ALA A 15 18.49 -3.28 -29.37
N ALA A 16 19.47 -4.18 -29.30
CA ALA A 16 20.20 -4.67 -30.47
C ALA A 16 19.35 -5.57 -31.37
N THR A 17 18.31 -6.21 -30.80
CA THR A 17 17.38 -7.08 -31.53
C THR A 17 15.93 -6.89 -31.05
N ILE A 18 14.98 -7.40 -31.84
CA ILE A 18 13.57 -7.39 -31.48
C ILE A 18 13.28 -8.28 -30.27
N GLU A 19 13.96 -9.43 -30.14
CA GLU A 19 13.81 -10.32 -29.00
C GLU A 19 14.25 -9.63 -27.71
N GLN A 20 15.41 -8.96 -27.75
CA GLN A 20 15.89 -8.19 -26.60
C GLN A 20 14.92 -7.06 -26.23
N PHE A 21 14.32 -6.39 -27.22
CA PHE A 21 13.29 -5.39 -26.97
C PHE A 21 12.06 -6.00 -26.28
N LEU A 22 11.56 -7.13 -26.78
CA LEU A 22 10.39 -7.82 -26.22
C LEU A 22 10.65 -8.33 -24.81
N ASP A 23 11.83 -8.88 -24.52
CA ASP A 23 12.22 -9.34 -23.18
C ASP A 23 12.24 -8.17 -22.18
N ARG A 24 12.79 -7.01 -22.58
CA ARG A 24 12.78 -5.79 -21.75
C ARG A 24 11.37 -5.27 -21.49
N ALA A 25 10.53 -5.24 -22.52
CA ALA A 25 9.14 -4.80 -22.40
C ALA A 25 8.34 -5.74 -21.48
N ALA A 26 8.54 -7.06 -21.61
CA ALA A 26 7.91 -8.04 -20.73
C ALA A 26 8.33 -7.83 -19.26
N ALA A 27 9.62 -7.63 -18.99
CA ALA A 27 10.10 -7.36 -17.64
C ALA A 27 9.49 -6.10 -17.01
N GLN A 28 9.30 -5.04 -17.80
CA GLN A 28 8.65 -3.81 -17.35
C GLN A 28 7.16 -4.06 -17.04
N VAL A 29 6.44 -4.77 -17.91
CA VAL A 29 5.03 -5.13 -17.71
C VAL A 29 4.86 -6.03 -16.48
N ASP A 30 5.75 -6.99 -16.26
CA ASP A 30 5.75 -7.86 -15.08
C ASP A 30 5.86 -7.03 -13.80
N ASN A 31 6.87 -6.15 -13.71
CA ASN A 31 7.10 -5.30 -12.54
C ASN A 31 5.97 -4.30 -12.29
N TYR A 32 5.39 -3.76 -13.37
CA TYR A 32 4.23 -2.88 -13.27
C TYR A 32 3.01 -3.63 -12.75
N THR A 33 2.69 -4.77 -13.37
CA THR A 33 1.56 -5.62 -12.98
C THR A 33 1.69 -6.08 -11.53
N ALA A 34 2.90 -6.47 -11.10
CA ALA A 34 3.17 -6.88 -9.72
C ALA A 34 2.91 -5.75 -8.72
N ASN A 35 3.28 -4.52 -9.06
CA ASN A 35 3.03 -3.35 -8.21
C ASN A 35 1.55 -2.99 -8.15
N GLU A 36 0.84 -3.00 -9.28
CA GLU A 36 -0.61 -2.76 -9.31
C GLU A 36 -1.38 -3.82 -8.53
N ALA A 37 -0.99 -5.09 -8.63
CA ALA A 37 -1.56 -6.15 -7.81
C ALA A 37 -1.31 -5.90 -6.31
N ALA A 38 -0.11 -5.44 -5.93
CA ALA A 38 0.20 -5.08 -4.54
C ALA A 38 -0.63 -3.89 -4.04
N LYS A 39 -0.81 -2.84 -4.85
CA LYS A 39 -1.69 -1.70 -4.57
C LYS A 39 -3.14 -2.14 -4.38
N ALA A 40 -3.67 -2.93 -5.31
CA ALA A 40 -5.04 -3.46 -5.23
C ALA A 40 -5.24 -4.34 -3.98
N PHE A 41 -4.25 -5.17 -3.64
CA PHE A 41 -4.28 -5.97 -2.43
C PHE A 41 -4.29 -5.10 -1.17
N ALA A 42 -3.39 -4.11 -1.06
CA ALA A 42 -3.33 -3.21 0.09
C ALA A 42 -4.64 -2.42 0.28
N LEU A 43 -5.20 -1.89 -0.82
CA LEU A 43 -6.50 -1.20 -0.82
C LEU A 43 -7.63 -2.12 -0.34
N THR A 44 -7.66 -3.36 -0.84
CA THR A 44 -8.68 -4.35 -0.46
C THR A 44 -8.54 -4.76 1.00
N LEU A 45 -7.32 -5.02 1.46
CA LEU A 45 -7.03 -5.41 2.84
C LEU A 45 -7.47 -4.30 3.81
N ALA A 46 -7.13 -3.04 3.53
CA ALA A 46 -7.56 -1.90 4.33
C ALA A 46 -9.09 -1.80 4.41
N ALA A 47 -9.78 -1.88 3.27
CA ALA A 47 -11.24 -1.79 3.22
C ALA A 47 -11.92 -2.94 3.97
N VAL A 48 -11.41 -4.17 3.85
CA VAL A 48 -11.93 -5.33 4.59
C VAL A 48 -11.71 -5.16 6.09
N PHE A 49 -10.50 -4.74 6.50
CA PHE A 49 -10.18 -4.50 7.90
C PHE A 49 -11.08 -3.42 8.50
N GLU A 50 -11.23 -2.26 7.84
CA GLU A 50 -12.11 -1.17 8.29
C GLU A 50 -13.55 -1.66 8.51
N ARG A 51 -14.04 -2.47 7.56
CA ARG A 51 -15.39 -3.02 7.62
C ARG A 51 -15.56 -3.98 8.79
N GLN A 52 -14.62 -4.90 9.02
CA GLN A 52 -14.69 -5.83 10.16
C GLN A 52 -14.59 -5.08 11.48
N LEU A 53 -13.67 -4.12 11.59
CA LEU A 53 -13.53 -3.26 12.77
C LEU A 53 -14.82 -2.48 13.06
N SER A 54 -15.46 -1.94 12.01
CA SER A 54 -16.74 -1.24 12.11
C SER A 54 -17.88 -2.14 12.59
N ILE A 55 -17.94 -3.39 12.10
CA ILE A 55 -18.94 -4.36 12.54
C ILE A 55 -18.72 -4.71 14.01
N TRP A 56 -17.47 -4.97 14.40
CA TRP A 56 -17.11 -5.27 15.77
C TRP A 56 -17.43 -4.08 16.71
N ALA A 57 -17.06 -2.87 16.33
CA ALA A 57 -17.29 -1.67 17.15
C ALA A 57 -18.79 -1.44 17.42
N ARG A 58 -19.65 -1.65 16.42
CA ARG A 58 -21.11 -1.57 16.60
C ARG A 58 -21.66 -2.61 17.58
N ALA A 59 -21.02 -3.76 17.71
CA ALA A 59 -21.39 -4.77 18.70
C ALA A 59 -20.77 -4.48 20.08
N ALA A 60 -19.59 -3.86 20.14
CA ALA A 60 -18.84 -3.61 21.36
C ALA A 60 -19.25 -2.33 22.11
N TYR A 61 -19.87 -1.38 21.40
CA TYR A 61 -20.34 -0.10 21.94
C TYR A 61 -21.86 0.00 21.85
N VAL A 62 -22.48 0.39 22.97
CA VAL A 62 -23.89 0.80 23.01
C VAL A 62 -24.05 2.16 22.34
N ASP A 63 -23.16 3.10 22.69
CA ASP A 63 -23.03 4.42 22.06
C ASP A 63 -21.57 4.62 21.65
N MET A 64 -21.29 4.63 20.35
CA MET A 64 -19.94 4.80 19.83
C MET A 64 -19.49 6.26 19.97
N PRO A 65 -18.31 6.54 20.58
CA PRO A 65 -17.72 7.87 20.56
C PRO A 65 -17.48 8.37 19.13
N LYS A 66 -17.59 9.68 18.92
CA LYS A 66 -17.25 10.29 17.62
C LYS A 66 -15.74 10.17 17.39
N SER A 67 -15.34 9.63 16.23
CA SER A 67 -13.96 9.61 15.73
C SER A 67 -13.79 10.59 14.58
N ARG A 68 -12.58 11.15 14.41
CA ARG A 68 -12.23 11.97 13.23
C ARG A 68 -11.30 11.17 12.32
N GLY A 69 -11.90 10.35 11.47
CA GLY A 69 -11.18 9.50 10.53
C GLY A 69 -10.66 8.21 11.16
N PHE A 70 -9.83 7.50 10.39
CA PHE A 70 -9.46 6.13 10.70
C PHE A 70 -8.53 6.00 11.91
N GLU A 71 -7.55 6.88 12.08
CA GLU A 71 -6.59 6.83 13.20
C GLU A 71 -7.28 6.92 14.57
N ASP A 72 -8.17 7.91 14.73
CA ASP A 72 -8.99 8.06 15.92
C ASP A 72 -9.91 6.84 16.14
N PHE A 73 -10.49 6.31 15.06
CA PHE A 73 -11.38 5.15 15.13
C PHE A 73 -10.62 3.88 15.55
N LEU A 74 -9.42 3.67 15.01
CA LEU A 74 -8.52 2.58 15.36
C LEU A 74 -8.12 2.66 16.83
N ALA A 75 -7.73 3.85 17.31
CA ALA A 75 -7.34 4.07 18.70
C ALA A 75 -8.50 3.78 19.67
N LEU A 76 -9.72 4.22 19.36
CA LEU A 76 -10.90 3.92 20.16
C LEU A 76 -11.15 2.40 20.23
N CYS A 77 -11.10 1.72 19.09
CA CYS A 77 -11.33 0.28 19.06
C CYS A 77 -10.24 -0.49 19.82
N ALA A 78 -8.98 -0.08 19.67
CA ALA A 78 -7.86 -0.66 20.39
C ALA A 78 -8.01 -0.53 21.91
N ASP A 79 -8.32 0.68 22.39
CA ASP A 79 -8.56 0.96 23.81
C ASP A 79 -9.68 0.08 24.36
N ARG A 80 -10.80 -0.02 23.62
CA ARG A 80 -11.94 -0.86 24.01
C ARG A 80 -11.62 -2.35 24.06
N ALA A 81 -10.77 -2.82 23.16
CA ALA A 81 -10.34 -4.21 23.09
C ALA A 81 -9.18 -4.53 24.06
N GLY A 82 -8.60 -3.51 24.72
CA GLY A 82 -7.40 -3.68 25.54
C GLY A 82 -6.15 -4.01 24.72
N ILE A 83 -6.09 -3.58 23.46
CA ILE A 83 -4.96 -3.80 22.55
C ILE A 83 -4.01 -2.62 22.65
N ASP A 84 -2.76 -2.89 23.03
CA ASP A 84 -1.69 -1.89 22.97
C ASP A 84 -1.16 -1.75 21.54
N ILE A 85 -1.67 -0.75 20.81
CA ILE A 85 -1.23 -0.44 19.45
C ILE A 85 0.14 0.25 19.38
N ALA A 86 0.65 0.78 20.50
CA ALA A 86 2.01 1.33 20.56
C ALA A 86 3.05 0.21 20.66
N GLN A 87 2.66 -0.97 21.12
CA GLN A 87 3.51 -2.14 21.14
C GLN A 87 3.80 -2.63 19.71
N THR A 88 5.08 -2.82 19.37
CA THR A 88 5.53 -3.45 18.11
C THR A 88 5.05 -2.80 16.81
N LYS A 89 4.91 -1.47 16.76
CA LYS A 89 4.53 -0.70 15.55
C LYS A 89 3.17 -1.09 14.93
N LEU A 90 2.30 -1.75 15.69
CA LEU A 90 1.01 -2.23 15.20
C LEU A 90 0.15 -1.08 14.68
N GLY A 91 0.02 -0.02 15.47
CA GLY A 91 -0.71 1.19 15.08
C GLY A 91 -0.11 1.88 13.85
N ASP A 92 1.22 1.95 13.76
CA ASP A 92 1.92 2.56 12.63
C ASP A 92 1.66 1.78 11.33
N ASP A 93 1.78 0.44 11.36
CA ASP A 93 1.55 -0.41 10.19
C ASP A 93 0.10 -0.33 9.69
N LEU A 94 -0.88 -0.34 10.60
CA LEU A 94 -2.30 -0.19 10.25
C LEU A 94 -2.59 1.20 9.70
N THR A 95 -2.02 2.24 10.30
CA THR A 95 -2.19 3.62 9.85
C THR A 95 -1.57 3.83 8.47
N GLU A 96 -0.34 3.36 8.26
CA GLU A 96 0.37 3.38 6.98
C GLU A 96 -0.45 2.69 5.89
N MET A 97 -0.99 1.48 6.17
CA MET A 97 -1.85 0.74 5.24
C MET A 97 -3.07 1.54 4.78
N PHE A 98 -3.73 2.28 5.69
CA PHE A 98 -4.89 3.11 5.33
C PHE A 98 -4.52 4.34 4.52
N ILE A 99 -3.39 4.97 4.83
CA ILE A 99 -2.89 6.09 4.02
C ILE A 99 -2.53 5.58 2.61
N VAL A 100 -1.87 4.43 2.50
CA VAL A 100 -1.61 3.74 1.22
C VAL A 100 -2.89 3.49 0.44
N ALA A 101 -3.92 2.92 1.08
CA ALA A 101 -5.20 2.67 0.44
C ALA A 101 -5.86 3.96 -0.10
N ASN A 102 -5.77 5.06 0.65
CA ASN A 102 -6.27 6.36 0.20
C ASN A 102 -5.46 6.92 -0.98
N VAL A 103 -4.13 6.78 -0.97
CA VAL A 103 -3.27 7.17 -2.11
C VAL A 103 -3.63 6.36 -3.36
N VAL A 104 -3.77 5.05 -3.24
CA VAL A 104 -4.16 4.16 -4.34
C VAL A 104 -5.54 4.51 -4.89
N ARG A 105 -6.50 4.87 -4.03
CA ARG A 105 -7.87 5.20 -4.43
C ARG A 105 -7.99 6.56 -5.12
N HIS A 106 -7.24 7.56 -4.64
CA HIS A 106 -7.45 8.96 -5.04
C HIS A 106 -6.40 9.52 -5.99
N GLY A 107 -5.24 8.87 -6.12
CA GLY A 107 -4.22 9.23 -7.10
C GLY A 107 -3.32 10.41 -6.70
N GLU A 108 -3.86 11.38 -5.94
CA GLU A 108 -3.18 12.64 -5.60
C GLU A 108 -3.68 13.27 -4.28
N GLY A 109 -3.12 14.43 -3.92
CA GLY A 109 -3.56 15.26 -2.79
C GLY A 109 -2.90 14.95 -1.44
N SER A 110 -3.56 15.37 -0.36
CA SER A 110 -2.99 15.38 1.01
C SER A 110 -2.60 14.00 1.54
N SER A 111 -3.23 12.93 1.06
CA SER A 111 -2.84 11.56 1.41
C SER A 111 -1.46 11.20 0.86
N CYS A 112 -1.10 11.67 -0.34
CA CYS A 112 0.23 11.48 -0.91
C CYS A 112 1.30 12.24 -0.12
N GLU A 113 1.01 13.48 0.24
CA GLU A 113 1.89 14.30 1.09
C GLU A 113 2.11 13.64 2.45
N LYS A 114 1.04 13.18 3.09
CA LYS A 114 1.11 12.46 4.37
C LYS A 114 1.94 11.18 4.24
N LEU A 115 1.72 10.39 3.19
CA LEU A 115 2.43 9.13 3.00
C LEU A 115 3.93 9.33 2.74
N ARG A 116 4.32 10.40 2.04
CA ARG A 116 5.75 10.73 1.83
C ARG A 116 6.46 11.03 3.15
N VAL A 117 5.77 11.63 4.11
CA VAL A 117 6.33 11.92 5.43
C VAL A 117 6.41 10.65 6.28
N VAL A 118 5.34 9.84 6.30
CA VAL A 118 5.24 8.67 7.20
C VAL A 118 6.01 7.46 6.67
N ALA A 119 6.01 7.25 5.35
CA ALA A 119 6.65 6.10 4.72
C ALA A 119 7.42 6.52 3.44
N PRO A 120 8.49 7.34 3.57
CA PRO A 120 9.28 7.80 2.43
C PRO A 120 9.89 6.65 1.61
N ALA A 121 10.12 5.50 2.25
CA ALA A 121 10.67 4.31 1.60
C ALA A 121 9.76 3.69 0.51
N LEU A 122 8.47 4.08 0.44
CA LEU A 122 7.55 3.64 -0.61
C LEU A 122 7.66 4.49 -1.89
N TRP A 123 8.49 5.53 -1.89
CA TRP A 123 8.61 6.54 -2.95
C TRP A 123 9.98 6.53 -3.62
N ASP A 124 10.53 5.34 -3.90
CA ASP A 124 11.85 5.20 -4.51
C ASP A 124 11.84 5.55 -6.00
N ASP A 125 11.80 6.85 -6.30
CA ASP A 125 11.84 7.42 -7.65
C ASP A 125 13.16 7.12 -8.39
N SER A 126 14.18 6.66 -7.68
CA SER A 126 15.49 6.26 -8.24
C SER A 126 15.59 4.77 -8.53
N SER A 127 14.54 3.99 -8.28
CA SER A 127 14.58 2.54 -8.47
C SER A 127 14.74 2.18 -9.94
N ASN A 128 15.71 1.31 -10.23
CA ASN A 128 15.92 0.77 -11.57
C ASN A 128 14.95 -0.39 -11.90
N ASP A 129 14.04 -0.74 -10.99
CA ASP A 129 13.09 -1.84 -11.15
C ASP A 129 11.69 -1.38 -11.61
N TYR A 130 11.49 -0.09 -11.86
CA TYR A 130 10.18 0.43 -12.24
C TYR A 130 10.27 1.71 -13.05
N HIS A 131 9.50 1.73 -14.13
CA HIS A 131 9.27 2.90 -14.95
C HIS A 131 7.77 3.03 -15.17
N ASP A 132 7.23 4.22 -14.91
CA ASP A 132 5.84 4.54 -15.20
C ASP A 132 5.57 4.29 -16.70
N LEU A 133 4.52 3.51 -16.97
CA LEU A 133 4.08 3.20 -18.32
C LEU A 133 3.17 4.29 -18.90
N LEU A 134 2.65 5.18 -18.05
CA LEU A 134 1.74 6.24 -18.47
C LEU A 134 2.52 7.38 -19.14
N ALA A 135 2.22 7.62 -20.43
CA ALA A 135 2.68 8.83 -21.10
C ALA A 135 1.88 10.04 -20.58
N GLY A 136 2.55 11.01 -19.95
CA GLY A 136 1.89 12.25 -19.53
C GLY A 136 2.42 12.84 -18.23
N PRO A 137 1.67 13.77 -17.61
CA PRO A 137 1.99 14.32 -16.30
C PRO A 137 2.05 13.21 -15.25
N ARG A 138 3.09 13.23 -14.41
CA ARG A 138 3.28 12.23 -13.36
C ARG A 138 2.15 12.30 -12.35
N ILE A 139 1.45 11.17 -12.18
CA ILE A 139 0.47 11.00 -11.11
C ILE A 139 1.20 10.41 -9.90
N PRO A 140 1.14 11.04 -8.71
CA PRO A 140 1.87 10.55 -7.54
C PRO A 140 1.62 9.07 -7.21
N SER A 141 0.37 8.58 -7.24
CA SER A 141 0.08 7.18 -6.93
C SER A 141 0.76 6.17 -7.85
N GLU A 142 1.10 6.54 -9.09
CA GLU A 142 1.77 5.65 -10.04
C GLU A 142 3.18 5.30 -9.57
N HIS A 143 3.82 6.24 -8.89
CA HIS A 143 5.16 6.10 -8.32
C HIS A 143 5.18 5.39 -6.97
N LEU A 144 4.02 5.10 -6.38
CA LEU A 144 3.96 4.36 -5.13
C LEU A 144 4.43 2.91 -5.37
N ARG A 145 5.46 2.49 -4.63
CA ARG A 145 6.04 1.16 -4.70
C ARG A 145 5.70 0.36 -3.45
N ILE A 146 4.84 -0.65 -3.62
CA ILE A 146 4.49 -1.57 -2.53
C ILE A 146 5.22 -2.88 -2.76
N ARG A 147 6.16 -3.22 -1.88
CA ARG A 147 6.92 -4.47 -1.97
C ARG A 147 6.23 -5.55 -1.14
N MET A 148 6.57 -6.81 -1.42
CA MET A 148 6.03 -7.96 -0.69
C MET A 148 6.22 -7.85 0.83
N ARG A 149 7.35 -7.29 1.28
CA ARG A 149 7.61 -7.06 2.72
C ARG A 149 6.60 -6.12 3.38
N ASP A 150 6.09 -5.15 2.63
CA ASP A 150 5.14 -4.14 3.11
C ASP A 150 3.76 -4.81 3.24
N LEU A 151 3.36 -5.61 2.25
CA LEU A 151 2.16 -6.44 2.32
C LEU A 151 2.20 -7.41 3.52
N ILE A 152 3.33 -8.08 3.75
CA ILE A 152 3.50 -8.98 4.90
C ILE A 152 3.34 -8.22 6.22
N ARG A 153 3.88 -6.99 6.33
CA ARG A 153 3.67 -6.13 7.51
C ARG A 153 2.19 -5.85 7.72
N TYR A 154 1.48 -5.39 6.68
CA TYR A 154 0.05 -5.08 6.77
C TYR A 154 -0.82 -6.30 7.11
N ILE A 155 -0.55 -7.46 6.51
CA ILE A 155 -1.24 -8.71 6.83
C ILE A 155 -1.01 -9.10 8.29
N ARG A 156 0.24 -9.00 8.77
CA ARG A 156 0.56 -9.31 10.18
C ARG A 156 -0.11 -8.34 11.13
N ALA A 157 -0.12 -7.05 10.81
CA ALA A 157 -0.76 -6.02 11.62
C ALA A 157 -2.26 -6.27 11.74
N THR A 158 -2.95 -6.48 10.61
CA THR A 158 -4.39 -6.76 10.59
C THR A 158 -4.78 -8.09 11.25
N THR A 159 -3.88 -9.08 11.27
CA THR A 159 -4.12 -10.38 11.92
C THR A 159 -3.85 -10.35 13.43
N ARG A 160 -2.93 -9.47 13.88
CA ARG A 160 -2.57 -9.34 15.30
C ARG A 160 -3.53 -8.44 16.08
N PHE A 161 -4.16 -7.50 15.39
CA PHE A 161 -5.24 -6.69 15.92
C PHE A 161 -6.50 -7.54 16.12
#